data_AF-A0A662MXI8-F1
#
_entry.id   AF-A0A662MXI8-F1
#
_cell.length_a   1.000
_cell.length_b   1.000
_cell.length_c   1.000
_cell.angle_alpha   90.00
_cell.angle_beta   90.00
_cell.angle_gamma   90.00
#
_symmetry.space_group_name_H-M   'P 1'
#
loop_
_entity.id
_entity.type
_entity.pdbx_description
1 polymer ?
#
loop_
_entity_poly.entity_id
_entity_poly.type
_entity_poly.pdbx_seq_one_letter_code
_entity_poly.pdbx_strand_id
1 'polypeptide(L)'
;TFLRALDTEVKRKVFQDVLNGWVSAEDIEAKYGKEGLDALAFFEKMKLVEISWTVDDKAARRVKTYHSYYYSVHVNFSTSLLEFSDVLYAATMDEEEFKKLEEQILEGVGDDGIFSGDVARKYNMSITLLKSLIKRSTRLEMRGHRIQKIREIEG
;
A
#
# COMPACT_ATOMS: atom_id res chain seq x y z
N THR A 1 1.47 -1.93 -2.93
CA THR A 1 1.10 -1.31 -4.23
C THR A 1 -0.34 -1.65 -4.57
N PHE A 2 -1.05 -0.81 -5.35
CA PHE A 2 -2.51 -0.84 -5.66
C PHE A 2 -3.24 -2.18 -5.59
N LEU A 3 -2.66 -3.29 -6.07
CA LEU A 3 -3.25 -4.64 -5.95
C LEU A 3 -3.60 -5.02 -4.50
N ARG A 4 -2.80 -4.61 -3.51
CA ARG A 4 -3.09 -4.79 -2.06
C ARG A 4 -4.25 -3.94 -1.54
N ALA A 5 -4.70 -2.96 -2.30
CA ALA A 5 -5.93 -2.23 -1.99
C ALA A 5 -7.17 -3.10 -2.28
N LEU A 6 -7.03 -4.22 -2.99
CA LEU A 6 -8.13 -5.06 -3.45
C LEU A 6 -7.90 -6.55 -3.14
N ASP A 7 -6.95 -6.85 -2.24
CA ASP A 7 -6.51 -8.21 -1.91
C ASP A 7 -7.48 -8.98 -0.99
N THR A 8 -8.40 -8.28 -0.32
CA THR A 8 -9.44 -8.86 0.52
C THR A 8 -10.82 -8.48 0.02
N GLU A 9 -11.82 -9.32 0.35
CA GLU A 9 -13.20 -9.03 0.00
C GLU A 9 -13.70 -7.73 0.66
N VAL A 10 -13.34 -7.49 1.92
CA VAL A 10 -13.72 -6.28 2.64
C VAL A 10 -13.12 -5.04 2.00
N LYS A 11 -11.81 -5.02 1.73
CA LYS A 11 -11.20 -3.87 1.04
C LYS A 11 -11.84 -3.63 -0.33
N ARG A 12 -12.14 -4.68 -1.09
CA ARG A 12 -12.82 -4.53 -2.39
C ARG A 12 -14.19 -3.87 -2.25
N LYS A 13 -15.00 -4.30 -1.27
CA LYS A 13 -16.33 -3.72 -1.01
C LYS A 13 -16.25 -2.28 -0.50
N VAL A 14 -15.35 -1.99 0.44
CA VAL A 14 -15.11 -0.62 0.93
C VAL A 14 -14.64 0.28 -0.22
N PHE A 15 -13.76 -0.22 -1.10
CA PHE A 15 -13.29 0.53 -2.26
C PHE A 15 -14.43 0.84 -3.24
N GLN A 16 -15.37 -0.08 -3.44
CA GLN A 16 -16.58 0.16 -4.23
C GLN A 16 -17.48 1.24 -3.58
N ASP A 17 -17.64 1.21 -2.27
CA ASP A 17 -18.44 2.22 -1.55
C ASP A 17 -17.85 3.63 -1.73
N VAL A 18 -16.53 3.81 -1.55
CA VAL A 18 -15.86 5.12 -1.76
C VAL A 18 -15.79 5.54 -3.24
N LEU A 19 -15.88 4.60 -4.19
CA LEU A 19 -15.96 4.90 -5.62
C LEU A 19 -17.33 5.43 -6.04
N ASN A 20 -18.40 4.97 -5.37
CA ASN A 20 -19.77 5.30 -5.71
C ASN A 20 -20.27 6.60 -5.03
N GLY A 21 -19.53 7.12 -4.05
CA GLY A 21 -19.85 8.39 -3.39
C GLY A 21 -19.11 8.59 -2.07
N TRP A 22 -19.38 9.73 -1.43
CA TRP A 22 -18.84 10.04 -0.12
C TRP A 22 -19.42 9.11 0.94
N VAL A 23 -18.55 8.48 1.73
CA VAL A 23 -18.94 7.60 2.84
C VAL A 23 -18.24 8.00 4.14
N SER A 24 -18.91 7.88 5.28
CA SER A 24 -18.30 8.16 6.59
C SER A 24 -17.54 6.95 7.13
N ALA A 25 -16.55 7.19 8.01
CA ALA A 25 -15.88 6.11 8.74
C ALA A 25 -16.88 5.24 9.51
N GLU A 26 -17.93 5.85 10.06
CA GLU A 26 -18.93 5.18 10.88
C GLU A 26 -19.84 4.28 10.06
N ASP A 27 -20.24 4.70 8.85
CA ASP A 27 -20.99 3.85 7.92
C ASP A 27 -20.18 2.62 7.50
N ILE A 28 -18.87 2.81 7.28
CA ILE A 28 -17.95 1.72 6.94
C ILE A 28 -17.75 0.77 8.12
N GLU A 29 -17.55 1.29 9.34
CA GLU A 29 -17.46 0.45 10.54
C GLU A 29 -18.76 -0.31 10.81
N ALA A 30 -19.91 0.32 10.63
CA ALA A 30 -21.21 -0.34 10.80
C ALA A 30 -21.43 -1.48 9.80
N LYS A 31 -20.95 -1.33 8.55
CA LYS A 31 -21.10 -2.35 7.49
C LYS A 31 -20.05 -3.46 7.55
N TYR A 32 -18.80 -3.11 7.86
CA TYR A 32 -17.64 -3.99 7.66
C TYR A 32 -16.78 -4.17 8.93
N GLY A 33 -17.18 -3.57 10.05
CA GLY A 33 -16.46 -3.61 11.31
C GLY A 33 -15.09 -2.95 11.24
N LYS A 34 -14.21 -3.36 12.17
CA LYS A 34 -12.84 -2.87 12.28
C LYS A 34 -12.02 -3.07 10.99
N GLU A 35 -12.24 -4.18 10.28
CA GLU A 35 -11.55 -4.45 9.02
C GLU A 35 -11.86 -3.40 7.94
N GLY A 36 -13.07 -2.83 7.95
CA GLY A 36 -13.44 -1.72 7.08
C GLY A 36 -12.69 -0.42 7.40
N LEU A 37 -12.50 -0.12 8.69
CA LEU A 37 -11.69 1.02 9.13
C LEU A 37 -10.23 0.86 8.75
N ASP A 38 -9.67 -0.34 8.93
CA ASP A 38 -8.30 -0.67 8.52
C ASP A 38 -8.13 -0.52 7.00
N ALA A 39 -9.15 -0.87 6.20
CA ALA A 39 -9.18 -0.64 4.77
C ALA A 39 -9.15 0.86 4.40
N LEU A 40 -9.97 1.69 5.05
CA LEU A 40 -9.96 3.15 4.84
C LEU A 40 -8.59 3.77 5.17
N ALA A 41 -7.99 3.37 6.30
CA ALA A 41 -6.66 3.83 6.68
C ALA A 41 -5.59 3.42 5.65
N PHE A 42 -5.70 2.21 5.10
CA PHE A 42 -4.84 1.76 4.01
C PHE A 42 -5.02 2.62 2.75
N PHE A 43 -6.25 2.94 2.35
CA PHE A 43 -6.52 3.77 1.17
C PHE A 43 -6.01 5.21 1.34
N GLU A 44 -6.17 5.79 2.52
CA GLU A 44 -5.63 7.11 2.87
C GLU A 44 -4.11 7.12 2.76
N LYS A 45 -3.44 6.11 3.33
CA LYS A 45 -1.98 5.95 3.24
C LYS A 45 -1.50 5.80 1.79
N MET A 46 -2.25 5.05 0.98
CA MET A 46 -1.94 4.80 -0.43
C MET A 46 -2.38 5.94 -1.36
N LYS A 47 -2.97 7.03 -0.83
CA LYS A 47 -3.51 8.16 -1.59
C LYS A 47 -4.53 7.75 -2.65
N LEU A 48 -5.40 6.80 -2.30
CA LEU A 48 -6.49 6.33 -3.16
C LEU A 48 -7.80 7.07 -2.90
N VAL A 49 -7.95 7.68 -1.73
CA VAL A 49 -9.14 8.41 -1.32
C VAL A 49 -8.80 9.82 -0.87
N GLU A 50 -9.68 10.77 -1.20
CA GLU A 50 -9.74 12.10 -0.60
C GLU A 50 -10.53 12.07 0.72
N ILE A 51 -10.28 13.08 1.56
CA ILE A 51 -10.91 13.24 2.86
C ILE A 51 -11.61 14.58 2.93
N SER A 52 -12.84 14.58 3.45
CA SER A 52 -13.59 15.77 3.78
C SER A 52 -14.18 15.66 5.19
N TRP A 53 -14.53 16.82 5.77
CA TRP A 53 -15.28 16.90 7.02
C TRP A 53 -16.67 17.44 6.71
N THR A 54 -17.65 16.55 6.66
CA THR A 54 -19.05 16.90 6.34
C THR A 54 -19.91 16.84 7.59
N VAL A 55 -20.96 17.65 7.63
CA VAL A 55 -21.96 17.56 8.71
C VAL A 55 -22.82 16.34 8.42
N ASP A 56 -22.91 15.42 9.38
CA ASP A 56 -23.85 14.30 9.30
C ASP A 56 -25.24 14.81 9.67
N ASP A 57 -26.18 14.69 8.72
CA ASP A 57 -27.58 15.06 8.90
C ASP A 57 -28.27 14.29 10.04
N LYS A 58 -27.76 13.10 10.41
CA LYS A 58 -28.32 12.27 11.50
C LYS A 58 -27.74 12.61 12.88
N ALA A 59 -26.49 13.04 12.95
CA ALA A 59 -25.76 13.20 14.20
C ALA A 59 -25.46 14.67 14.58
N ALA A 60 -25.84 15.63 13.73
CA ALA A 60 -25.62 17.08 13.92
C ALA A 60 -24.17 17.45 14.29
N ARG A 61 -23.21 16.62 13.86
CA ARG A 61 -21.77 16.80 14.10
C ARG A 61 -20.99 16.59 12.81
N ARG A 62 -19.77 17.12 12.78
CA ARG A 62 -18.86 16.86 11.66
C ARG A 62 -18.29 15.45 11.77
N VAL A 63 -18.39 14.70 10.68
CA VAL A 63 -17.82 13.36 10.53
C VAL A 63 -16.79 13.37 9.41
N LYS A 64 -15.74 12.57 9.57
CA LYS A 64 -14.71 12.36 8.54
C LYS A 64 -15.30 11.47 7.45
N THR A 65 -15.31 11.97 6.21
CA THR A 65 -15.83 11.26 5.03
C THR A 65 -14.75 11.05 3.98
N TYR A 66 -14.94 10.01 3.19
CA TYR A 66 -13.98 9.48 2.23
C TYR A 66 -14.63 9.31 0.86
N HIS A 67 -13.89 9.61 -0.20
CA HIS A 67 -14.31 9.40 -1.58
C HIS A 67 -13.08 9.06 -2.43
N SER A 68 -13.22 8.28 -3.49
CA SER A 68 -12.09 7.93 -4.36
C SER A 68 -11.61 9.13 -5.17
N TYR A 69 -10.29 9.34 -5.27
CA TYR A 69 -9.71 10.33 -6.19
C TYR A 69 -9.97 9.99 -7.67
N TYR A 70 -10.19 8.71 -7.96
CA TYR A 70 -10.20 8.18 -9.32
C TYR A 70 -11.55 7.52 -9.60
N TYR A 71 -12.24 7.98 -10.64
CA TYR A 71 -13.44 7.31 -11.18
C TYR A 71 -13.10 6.32 -12.29
N SER A 72 -12.09 6.64 -13.11
CA SER A 72 -11.57 5.76 -14.16
C SER A 72 -10.04 5.85 -14.22
N VAL A 73 -9.40 4.76 -14.66
CA VAL A 73 -7.96 4.71 -14.92
C VAL A 73 -7.70 4.15 -16.30
N HIS A 74 -6.83 4.81 -17.06
CA HIS A 74 -6.33 4.31 -18.34
C HIS A 74 -4.87 3.90 -18.16
N VAL A 75 -4.57 2.62 -18.38
CA VAL A 75 -3.23 2.07 -18.17
C VAL A 75 -2.75 1.42 -19.46
N ASN A 76 -1.61 1.86 -19.97
CA ASN A 76 -0.89 1.22 -21.07
C ASN A 76 0.59 1.17 -20.69
N PHE A 77 1.17 -0.04 -20.63
CA PHE A 77 2.59 -0.23 -20.41
C PHE A 77 3.09 -1.46 -21.16
N SER A 78 4.37 -1.44 -21.54
CA SER A 78 5.09 -2.57 -22.11
C SER A 78 6.35 -2.82 -21.29
N THR A 79 6.55 -4.06 -20.85
CA THR A 79 7.70 -4.50 -20.04
C THR A 79 8.03 -5.94 -20.40
N SER A 80 9.18 -6.44 -19.95
CA SER A 80 9.52 -7.85 -20.13
C SER A 80 8.64 -8.74 -19.24
N LEU A 81 8.41 -9.99 -19.67
CA LEU A 81 7.62 -10.94 -18.90
C LEU A 81 8.24 -11.21 -17.51
N LEU A 82 9.57 -11.25 -17.42
CA LEU A 82 10.29 -11.48 -16.17
C LEU A 82 10.09 -10.34 -15.16
N GLU A 83 10.21 -9.09 -15.62
CA GLU A 83 9.95 -7.93 -14.76
C GLU A 83 8.48 -7.87 -14.33
N PHE A 84 7.56 -8.21 -15.22
CA PHE A 84 6.14 -8.29 -14.87
C PHE A 84 5.87 -9.39 -13.85
N SER A 85 6.47 -10.58 -13.99
CA SER A 85 6.32 -11.66 -13.03
C SER A 85 6.88 -11.29 -11.65
N ASP A 86 7.99 -10.56 -11.58
CA ASP A 86 8.56 -10.09 -10.31
C ASP A 86 7.60 -9.16 -9.56
N VAL A 87 6.98 -8.22 -10.29
CA VAL A 87 6.01 -7.28 -9.72
C VAL A 87 4.77 -8.03 -9.23
N LEU A 88 4.26 -8.97 -10.03
CA LEU A 88 3.10 -9.77 -9.64
C LEU A 88 3.40 -10.64 -8.42
N TYR A 89 4.52 -11.35 -8.43
CA TYR A 89 4.93 -12.21 -7.32
C TYR A 89 5.02 -11.41 -6.02
N ALA A 90 5.71 -10.27 -6.00
CA ALA A 90 5.77 -9.40 -4.82
C ALA A 90 4.39 -8.88 -4.37
N ALA A 91 3.46 -8.68 -5.31
CA ALA A 91 2.12 -8.17 -5.03
C ALA A 91 1.16 -9.23 -4.46
N THR A 92 1.26 -10.48 -4.92
CA THR A 92 0.35 -11.57 -4.52
C THR A 92 0.92 -12.49 -3.45
N MET A 93 2.22 -12.38 -3.16
CA MET A 93 2.92 -13.11 -2.10
C MET A 93 2.21 -12.95 -0.76
N ASP A 94 2.11 -14.03 0.01
CA ASP A 94 1.48 -14.00 1.32
C ASP A 94 2.30 -13.17 2.33
N GLU A 95 1.68 -12.83 3.45
CA GLU A 95 2.29 -11.92 4.42
C GLU A 95 3.44 -12.58 5.21
N GLU A 96 3.42 -13.90 5.40
CA GLU A 96 4.50 -14.59 6.11
C GLU A 96 5.76 -14.68 5.25
N GLU A 97 5.60 -15.07 3.98
CA GLU A 97 6.68 -15.08 2.99
C GLU A 97 7.25 -13.68 2.80
N PHE A 98 6.38 -12.67 2.69
CA PHE A 98 6.80 -11.27 2.58
C PHE A 98 7.64 -10.82 3.77
N LYS A 99 7.20 -11.10 5.00
CA LYS A 99 7.93 -10.72 6.22
C LYS A 99 9.30 -11.36 6.30
N LYS A 100 9.44 -12.63 5.89
CA LYS A 100 10.75 -13.31 5.84
C LYS A 100 11.72 -12.58 4.91
N LEU A 101 11.26 -12.21 3.71
CA LEU A 101 12.07 -11.48 2.74
C LEU A 101 12.35 -10.04 3.20
N GLU A 102 11.37 -9.37 3.84
CA GLU A 102 11.55 -8.03 4.39
C GLU A 102 12.65 -8.00 5.44
N GLU A 103 12.66 -8.95 6.38
CA GLU A 103 13.71 -9.06 7.41
C GLU A 103 15.10 -9.33 6.80
N GLN A 104 15.19 -10.20 5.78
CA GLN A 104 16.45 -10.42 5.06
C GLN A 104 16.97 -9.12 4.42
N ILE A 105 16.08 -8.37 3.76
CA ILE A 105 16.45 -7.09 3.15
C ILE A 105 16.88 -6.10 4.23
N LEU A 106 16.17 -5.98 5.35
CA LEU A 106 16.53 -5.10 6.46
C LEU A 106 17.90 -5.39 7.04
N GLU A 107 18.22 -6.66 7.25
CA GLU A 107 19.55 -7.10 7.68
C GLU A 107 20.62 -6.70 6.66
N GLY A 108 20.32 -6.81 5.36
CA GLY A 108 21.23 -6.42 4.28
C GLY A 108 21.42 -4.91 4.15
N VAL A 109 20.45 -4.11 4.57
CA VAL A 109 20.46 -2.64 4.47
C VAL A 109 21.31 -2.00 5.56
N GLY A 110 21.33 -2.57 6.77
CA GLY A 110 22.00 -1.97 7.92
C GLY A 110 21.42 -0.60 8.30
N ASP A 111 22.17 0.18 9.07
CA ASP A 111 21.70 1.47 9.61
C ASP A 111 22.00 2.67 8.68
N ASP A 112 23.09 2.62 7.92
CA ASP A 112 23.51 3.68 6.99
C ASP A 112 22.91 3.57 5.58
N GLY A 113 22.11 2.53 5.37
CA GLY A 113 21.59 2.16 4.04
C GLY A 113 22.66 1.59 3.11
N ILE A 114 22.21 1.05 1.98
CA ILE A 114 23.09 0.32 1.05
C ILE A 114 22.63 0.52 -0.40
N PHE A 115 23.50 0.26 -1.36
CA PHE A 115 23.13 0.27 -2.77
C PHE A 115 22.24 -0.93 -3.11
N SER A 116 21.18 -0.70 -3.89
CA SER A 116 20.21 -1.74 -4.24
C SER A 116 20.83 -2.91 -5.00
N GLY A 117 21.88 -2.65 -5.79
CA GLY A 117 22.63 -3.69 -6.50
C GLY A 117 23.36 -4.65 -5.59
N ASP A 118 23.81 -4.20 -4.41
CA ASP A 118 24.52 -5.06 -3.47
C ASP A 118 23.55 -6.00 -2.76
N VAL A 119 22.39 -5.48 -2.35
CA VAL A 119 21.31 -6.28 -1.76
C VAL A 119 20.77 -7.29 -2.77
N ALA A 120 20.51 -6.85 -4.01
CA ALA A 120 20.03 -7.72 -5.08
C ALA A 120 20.99 -8.89 -5.33
N ARG A 121 22.30 -8.62 -5.39
CA ARG A 121 23.32 -9.67 -5.52
C ARG A 121 23.39 -10.58 -4.30
N LYS A 122 23.37 -10.00 -3.09
CA LYS A 122 23.47 -10.75 -1.82
C LYS A 122 22.33 -11.76 -1.68
N TYR A 123 21.12 -11.41 -2.06
CA TYR A 123 19.93 -12.25 -1.92
C TYR A 123 19.45 -12.90 -3.22
N ASN A 124 20.26 -12.85 -4.28
CA ASN A 124 19.94 -13.40 -5.60
C ASN A 124 18.56 -12.96 -6.13
N MET A 125 18.24 -11.68 -5.96
CA MET A 125 16.99 -11.07 -6.42
C MET A 125 17.25 -10.24 -7.66
N SER A 126 16.28 -10.19 -8.57
CA SER A 126 16.28 -9.14 -9.59
C SER A 126 16.10 -7.77 -8.93
N ILE A 127 16.58 -6.72 -9.60
CA ILE A 127 16.36 -5.34 -9.14
C ILE A 127 14.87 -4.99 -9.10
N THR A 128 14.08 -5.55 -10.02
CA THR A 128 12.63 -5.31 -10.12
C THR A 128 11.89 -5.96 -8.96
N LEU A 129 12.24 -7.19 -8.60
CA LEU A 129 11.67 -7.87 -7.44
C LEU A 129 12.02 -7.11 -6.15
N LEU A 130 13.29 -6.76 -5.95
CA LEU A 130 13.74 -6.02 -4.78
C LEU A 130 13.00 -4.68 -4.63
N LYS A 131 12.88 -3.89 -5.70
CA LYS A 131 12.11 -2.63 -5.69
C LYS A 131 10.64 -2.87 -5.35
N SER A 132 10.05 -3.96 -5.85
CA SER A 132 8.65 -4.29 -5.60
C SER A 132 8.40 -4.67 -4.15
N LEU A 133 9.32 -5.42 -3.53
CA LEU A 133 9.29 -5.76 -2.10
C LEU A 133 9.47 -4.50 -1.23
N ILE A 134 10.41 -3.61 -1.57
CA ILE A 134 10.60 -2.35 -0.83
C ILE A 134 9.36 -1.46 -0.93
N LYS A 135 8.74 -1.34 -2.11
CA LYS A 135 7.47 -0.60 -2.27
C LYS A 135 6.31 -1.19 -1.48
N ARG A 136 6.38 -2.49 -1.14
CA ARG A 136 5.39 -3.15 -0.27
C ARG A 136 5.68 -2.93 1.22
N SER A 137 6.95 -2.77 1.58
CA SER A 137 7.41 -2.52 2.95
C SER A 137 6.93 -1.17 3.49
N THR A 138 6.66 -1.13 4.79
CA THR A 138 6.41 0.11 5.53
C THR A 138 7.62 0.55 6.35
N ARG A 139 8.74 -0.18 6.27
CA ARG A 139 9.97 0.01 7.05
C ARG A 139 11.15 0.40 6.17
N LEU A 140 11.06 0.18 4.86
CA LEU A 140 12.12 0.43 3.89
C LEU A 140 11.66 1.46 2.85
N GLU A 141 12.60 2.30 2.39
CA GLU A 141 12.39 3.19 1.26
C GLU A 141 13.57 3.16 0.29
N MET A 142 13.30 3.49 -0.98
CA MET A 142 14.30 3.70 -2.01
C MET A 142 14.61 5.20 -2.12
N ARG A 143 15.90 5.59 -2.02
CA ARG A 143 16.40 6.93 -2.38
C ARG A 143 17.40 6.84 -3.53
N GLY A 144 16.92 7.10 -4.73
CA GLY A 144 17.67 6.86 -5.97
C GLY A 144 17.97 5.37 -6.14
N HIS A 145 19.25 5.00 -6.06
CA HIS A 145 19.70 3.61 -6.10
C HIS A 145 20.08 3.06 -4.73
N ARG A 146 19.81 3.79 -3.65
CA ARG A 146 20.05 3.33 -2.28
C ARG A 146 18.75 2.88 -1.63
N ILE A 147 18.87 1.90 -0.74
CA ILE A 147 17.82 1.41 0.14
C ILE A 147 18.18 1.87 1.55
N GLN A 148 17.19 2.34 2.29
CA GLN A 148 17.35 2.76 3.68
C GLN A 148 16.09 2.46 4.49
N LYS A 149 16.24 2.42 5.82
CA LYS A 149 15.10 2.34 6.73
C LYS A 149 14.33 3.67 6.71
N ILE A 150 13.00 3.61 6.73
CA ILE A 150 12.15 4.78 6.90
C ILE A 150 12.39 5.29 8.33
N ARG A 151 12.84 6.54 8.45
CA ARG A 151 12.89 7.21 9.76
C ARG A 151 11.46 7.51 10.19
N GLU A 152 11.08 7.12 11.39
CA GLU A 152 9.80 7.57 11.96
C GLU A 152 9.78 9.10 11.92
N ILE A 153 8.73 9.64 11.29
CA ILE A 153 8.42 11.05 11.48
C ILE A 153 7.82 11.11 12.87
N GLU A 154 8.60 11.57 13.85
CA GLU A 154 8.07 11.98 15.15
C GLU A 154 6.99 13.03 14.86
N GLY A 155 5.74 12.63 15.07
CA GLY A 155 4.56 13.50 14.98
C GLY A 155 4.33 14.24 16.28
#